data_AF-A0A5K1CMW6-F1
#
_entry.id   AF-A0A5K1CMW6-F1
#
_cell.length_a   1.000
_cell.length_b   1.000
_cell.length_c   1.000
_cell.angle_alpha   90.00
_cell.angle_beta   90.00
_cell.angle_gamma   90.00
#
_symmetry.space_group_name_H-M   'P 1'
#
loop_
_entity.id
_entity.type
_entity.pdbx_description
1 polymer ?
#
loop_
_entity_poly.entity_id
_entity_poly.type
_entity_poly.pdbx_seq_one_letter_code
_entity_poly.pdbx_strand_id
1 'polypeptide(L)' 'CTPLHWAAIRGNLEACTVLVQASRGEDLMVTDNTGFTPAQLASEKGHLQVAFFL' A
#
# COMPACT_ATOMS: atom_id res chain seq x y z
N CYS A 1 -2.13 5.55 -9.29
CA CYS A 1 -2.70 4.30 -8.72
C CYS A 1 -1.81 3.11 -9.06
N THR A 2 -1.06 2.60 -8.08
CA THR A 2 -0.19 1.40 -8.23
C THR A 2 -0.92 0.14 -7.71
N PRO A 3 -0.53 -1.08 -8.10
CA PRO A 3 -1.10 -2.30 -7.54
C PRO A 3 -1.01 -2.38 -6.00
N LEU A 4 -0.02 -1.71 -5.40
CA LEU A 4 0.15 -1.61 -3.96
C LEU A 4 -0.99 -0.81 -3.28
N HIS A 5 -1.51 0.23 -3.95
CA HIS A 5 -2.68 0.97 -3.46
C HIS A 5 -3.92 0.08 -3.40
N TRP A 6 -4.14 -0.76 -4.41
CA TRP A 6 -5.27 -1.69 -4.42
C TRP A 6 -5.16 -2.74 -3.32
N ALA A 7 -3.95 -3.27 -3.07
CA ALA A 7 -3.70 -4.21 -1.99
C ALA A 7 -3.92 -3.57 -0.61
N ALA A 8 -3.46 -2.33 -0.43
CA ALA A 8 -3.67 -1.51 0.77
C ALA A 8 -5.16 -1.24 1.04
N ILE A 9 -5.92 -0.87 0.00
CA ILE A 9 -7.37 -0.64 0.09
C ILE A 9 -8.12 -1.93 0.48
N ARG A 10 -7.66 -3.08 0.00
CA ARG A 10 -8.24 -4.38 0.37
C ARG A 10 -7.79 -4.90 1.73
N GLY A 11 -6.79 -4.27 2.36
CA GLY A 11 -6.21 -4.76 3.61
C GLY A 11 -5.49 -6.10 3.47
N ASN A 12 -5.07 -6.46 2.25
CA ASN A 12 -4.46 -7.76 2.00
C ASN A 12 -2.95 -7.69 2.20
N LEU A 13 -2.50 -8.02 3.41
CA LEU A 13 -1.10 -7.99 3.81
C LEU A 13 -0.21 -8.88 2.92
N GLU A 14 -0.66 -10.09 2.57
CA GLU A 14 0.12 -11.00 1.71
C GLU A 14 0.29 -10.45 0.30
N ALA A 15 -0.76 -9.82 -0.24
CA ALA A 15 -0.63 -9.14 -1.53
C ALA A 15 0.35 -7.96 -1.44
N CYS A 16 0.30 -7.18 -0.35
CA CYS A 16 1.26 -6.13 -0.10
C CYS A 16 2.69 -6.67 0.01
N THR A 17 2.94 -7.74 0.76
CA THR A 17 4.29 -8.30 0.94
C THR A 17 4.89 -8.77 -0.38
N VAL A 18 4.12 -9.49 -1.19
CA VAL A 18 4.56 -9.96 -2.51
C VAL A 18 4.83 -8.78 -3.45
N LEU A 19 3.96 -7.77 -3.43
CA LEU A 19 4.14 -6.57 -4.25
C LEU A 19 5.34 -5.75 -3.79
N VAL A 20 5.59 -5.58 -2.49
CA VAL A 20 6.79 -4.91 -1.96
C VAL A 20 8.06 -5.67 -2.34
N GLN A 21 8.03 -7.00 -2.31
CA GLN A 21 9.16 -7.84 -2.74
C GLN A 21 9.41 -7.77 -4.26
N ALA A 22 8.35 -7.64 -5.05
CA ALA A 22 8.42 -7.54 -6.51
C ALA A 22 8.72 -6.11 -6.99
N SER A 23 8.36 -5.10 -6.21
CA SER A 23 8.59 -3.68 -6.49
C SER A 23 9.97 -3.23 -5.99
N ARG A 24 10.49 -2.19 -6.62
CA ARG A 24 11.65 -1.47 -6.08
C ARG A 24 11.17 -0.57 -4.95
N GLY A 25 11.99 -0.38 -3.91
CA GLY A 25 11.60 0.38 -2.70
C GLY A 25 11.06 1.80 -2.96
N GLU A 26 11.32 2.38 -4.14
CA GLU A 26 10.75 3.65 -4.59
C GLU A 26 9.22 3.60 -4.84
N ASP A 27 8.64 2.42 -5.11
CA ASP A 27 7.19 2.25 -5.35
C ASP A 27 6.34 2.40 -4.09
N LEU A 28 6.95 2.29 -2.90
CA LEU A 28 6.28 2.43 -1.59
C LEU A 28 5.87 3.88 -1.30
N MET A 29 6.63 4.83 -1.85
CA MET A 29 6.40 6.27 -1.66
C MET A 29 5.56 6.89 -2.78
N VAL A 30 5.19 6.11 -3.79
CA VAL A 30 4.35 6.60 -4.89
C VAL A 30 2.99 6.97 -4.32
N THR A 31 2.55 8.19 -4.60
CA THR A 31 1.23 8.67 -4.23
C THR A 31 0.22 8.34 -5.32
N ASP A 32 -1.01 8.04 -4.93
CA ASP A 32 -2.12 7.91 -5.87
C ASP A 32 -2.55 9.28 -6.42
N ASN A 33 -3.51 9.30 -7.33
CA ASN A 33 -4.10 10.52 -7.90
C ASN A 33 -4.72 11.46 -6.84
N THR A 34 -4.97 10.95 -5.63
CA THR A 34 -5.45 11.68 -4.46
C THR A 34 -4.32 12.24 -3.60
N GLY A 35 -3.06 11.97 -3.93
CA GLY A 35 -1.87 12.38 -3.18
C GLY A 35 -1.55 11.49 -1.98
N PHE A 36 -2.28 10.39 -1.77
CA PHE A 36 -2.06 9.48 -0.65
C PHE A 36 -1.09 8.37 -1.01
N THR A 37 -0.21 8.01 -0.08
CA THR A 37 0.60 6.80 -0.17
C THR A 37 -0.26 5.56 0.10
N PRO A 38 0.16 4.37 -0.34
CA PRO A 38 -0.59 3.14 -0.07
C PRO A 38 -0.70 2.86 1.43
N ALA A 39 0.30 3.21 2.24
CA ALA A 39 0.21 3.15 3.71
C ALA A 39 -0.88 4.06 4.28
N GLN A 40 -1.01 5.30 3.78
CA GLN A 40 -2.07 6.23 4.19
C GLN A 40 -3.45 5.70 3.83
N LEU A 41 -3.62 5.15 2.62
CA LEU A 41 -4.88 4.53 2.17
C LEU A 41 -5.26 3.31 3.01
N ALA A 42 -4.29 2.46 3.38
CA ALA A 42 -4.53 1.36 4.32
C ALA A 42 -4.99 1.88 5.68
N SER A 43 -4.36 2.93 6.21
CA SER A 43 -4.73 3.55 7.49
C SER A 43 -6.13 4.15 7.44
N GLU A 44 -6.48 4.84 6.36
CA GLU A 44 -7.81 5.44 6.16
C GLU A 44 -8.92 4.39 6.09
N LYS A 45 -8.61 3.21 5.54
CA LYS A 45 -9.52 2.05 5.51
C LYS A 45 -9.55 1.26 6.82
N GLY A 46 -8.75 1.62 7.82
CA GLY A 46 -8.64 0.89 9.09
C GLY A 46 -7.78 -0.37 9.03
N HIS A 47 -7.04 -0.57 7.94
CA HIS A 47 -6.10 -1.67 7.76
C HIS A 47 -4.73 -1.31 8.34
N LEU A 48 -4.71 -1.03 9.65
CA LEU A 48 -3.51 -0.60 10.39
C LEU A 48 -2.33 -1.56 10.23
N GLN A 49 -2.61 -2.87 10.10
CA GLN A 49 -1.57 -3.89 9.93
C GLN A 49 -0.85 -3.76 8.58
N VAL A 50 -1.58 -3.38 7.53
CA VAL A 50 -1.00 -3.10 6.21
C VAL A 50 -0.32 -1.73 6.20
N ALA A 51 -0.92 -0.73 6.84
CA ALA A 51 -0.33 0.60 6.98
C ALA A 51 0.98 0.62 7.77
N PHE A 52 1.15 -0.31 8.71
CA PHE A 52 2.39 -0.48 9.47
C PHE A 52 3.44 -1.29 8.71
N PHE A 53 3.00 -2.17 7.81
CA PHE A 53 3.89 -3.01 7.01
C PHE A 53 4.52 -2.27 5.83
N LEU A 54 3.78 -1.34 5.22
CA LEU A 54 4.19 -0.50 4.09
C LEU A 54 4.93 0.77 4.56
#